data_AF-A0A957GD12-F1
#
_entry.id   AF-A0A957GD12-F1
#
_cell.length_a   1.000
_cell.length_b   1.000
_cell.length_c   1.000
_cell.angle_alpha   90.00
_cell.angle_beta   90.00
_cell.angle_gamma   90.00
#
_symmetry.space_group_name_H-M   'P 1'
#
loop_
_entity.id
_entity.type
_entity.pdbx_description
1 polymer ?
#
loop_
_entity_poly.entity_id
_entity_poly.type
_entity_poly.pdbx_seq_one_letter_code
_entity_poly.pdbx_strand_id
1 'polypeptide(L)'
;MFDNLSNLPQERRWRQQSRPVAGVLALIGRVTADDPAGGAKYLLIRRSQEPYAGHWALVGGKIEFGETLAAAVEREVKEETGLDSQFVAVRGVVNERLAPAGGNAQGGHFILFVCELRAGPGRAREHDEGEVAWFTPAEIDQFYQQKQIIPSDYAMLRHFAYNHSSFSFVEAEMTFSAVTTHDNLLIRFDEIR
;
A
#
# COMPACT_ATOMS: atom_id res chain seq x y z
N MET A 1 7.75 2.85 -22.70
CA MET A 1 6.43 3.51 -22.67
C MET A 1 5.50 2.53 -21.98
N PHE A 2 4.67 2.95 -21.02
CA PHE A 2 3.72 2.03 -20.38
C PHE A 2 2.87 1.41 -21.48
N ASP A 3 2.93 0.09 -21.67
CA ASP A 3 1.90 -0.57 -22.45
C ASP A 3 0.59 -0.29 -21.74
N ASN A 4 -0.37 0.29 -22.46
CA ASN A 4 -1.65 0.66 -21.88
C ASN A 4 -2.25 -0.61 -21.23
N LEU A 5 -2.42 -0.60 -19.90
CA LEU A 5 -2.97 -1.76 -19.16
C LEU A 5 -4.33 -2.20 -19.73
N SER A 6 -5.08 -1.28 -20.35
CA SER A 6 -6.34 -1.61 -21.03
C SER A 6 -6.16 -2.54 -22.24
N ASN A 7 -4.96 -2.61 -22.81
CA ASN A 7 -4.61 -3.47 -23.94
C ASN A 7 -4.04 -4.84 -23.50
N LEU A 8 -3.74 -5.02 -22.21
CA LEU A 8 -3.33 -6.33 -21.69
C LEU A 8 -4.51 -7.32 -21.77
N PRO A 9 -4.28 -8.57 -22.20
CA PRO A 9 -5.28 -9.63 -22.11
C PRO A 9 -5.79 -9.78 -20.67
N GLN A 10 -7.08 -10.11 -20.50
CA GLN A 10 -7.73 -10.13 -19.19
C GLN A 10 -7.05 -11.11 -18.22
N GLU A 11 -6.56 -12.24 -18.73
CA GLU A 11 -5.83 -13.27 -18.00
C GLU A 11 -4.47 -12.79 -17.46
N ARG A 12 -3.91 -11.70 -18.01
CA ARG A 12 -2.67 -11.08 -17.54
C ARG A 12 -2.91 -9.93 -16.56
N ARG A 13 -4.16 -9.72 -16.15
CA ARG A 13 -4.54 -8.71 -15.15
C ARG A 13 -4.79 -9.39 -13.81
N TRP A 14 -4.47 -8.68 -12.73
CA TRP A 14 -4.57 -9.18 -11.37
C TRP A 14 -6.00 -9.62 -11.08
N ARG A 15 -6.18 -10.88 -10.68
CA ARG A 15 -7.52 -11.48 -10.46
C ARG A 15 -8.51 -11.18 -11.60
N GLN A 16 -8.03 -11.16 -12.85
CA GLN A 16 -8.84 -10.95 -14.06
C GLN A 16 -9.63 -9.63 -14.08
N GLN A 17 -9.08 -8.58 -13.44
CA GLN A 17 -9.64 -7.23 -13.44
C GLN A 17 -10.07 -6.78 -14.84
N SER A 18 -11.34 -6.41 -15.01
CA SER A 18 -11.84 -5.78 -16.24
C SER A 18 -11.83 -4.25 -16.20
N ARG A 19 -11.61 -3.68 -15.01
CA ARG A 19 -11.61 -2.24 -14.70
C ARG A 19 -10.73 -1.98 -13.47
N PRO A 20 -10.35 -0.72 -13.20
CA PRO A 20 -9.62 -0.37 -11.98
C PRO A 20 -10.39 -0.84 -10.73
N VAL A 21 -9.67 -1.36 -9.74
CA VAL A 21 -10.25 -1.74 -8.45
C VAL A 21 -10.11 -0.58 -7.48
N ALA A 22 -11.23 -0.18 -6.88
CA ALA A 22 -11.22 0.79 -5.80
C ALA A 22 -10.83 0.08 -4.49
N GLY A 23 -9.84 0.62 -3.80
CA GLY A 23 -9.35 0.07 -2.54
C GLY A 23 -9.00 1.15 -1.54
N VAL A 24 -8.80 0.75 -0.29
CA VAL A 24 -8.36 1.62 0.80
C VAL A 24 -7.01 1.12 1.32
N LEU A 25 -6.14 2.03 1.71
CA LEU A 25 -4.88 1.73 2.40
C LEU A 25 -4.80 2.52 3.70
N ALA A 26 -4.31 1.88 4.76
CA ALA A 26 -4.30 2.42 6.11
C ALA A 26 -2.92 2.97 6.51
N LEU A 27 -2.83 4.27 6.73
CA LEU A 27 -1.74 4.92 7.45
C LEU A 27 -2.08 4.91 8.94
N ILE A 28 -1.64 3.87 9.63
CA ILE A 28 -1.89 3.72 11.07
C ILE A 28 -0.62 4.09 11.83
N GLY A 29 -0.62 5.28 12.42
CA GLY A 29 0.46 5.75 13.28
C GLY A 29 0.20 5.41 14.75
N ARG A 30 1.25 5.00 15.47
CA ARG A 30 1.26 4.97 16.94
C ARG A 30 2.46 5.75 17.46
N VAL A 31 2.21 6.74 18.32
CA VAL A 31 3.26 7.33 19.15
C VAL A 31 3.47 6.39 20.34
N THR A 32 4.70 5.88 20.51
CA THR A 32 5.03 5.01 21.63
C THR A 32 5.42 5.85 22.84
N ALA A 33 4.91 5.50 24.03
CA ALA A 33 5.26 6.19 25.27
C ALA A 33 6.76 6.09 25.60
N ASP A 34 7.40 5.02 25.13
CA ASP A 34 8.82 4.73 25.35
C ASP A 34 9.75 5.52 24.41
N ASP A 35 9.20 6.18 23.39
CA ASP A 35 9.95 7.08 22.52
C ASP A 35 9.08 8.27 22.06
N PRO A 36 8.81 9.24 22.96
CA PRO A 36 8.04 10.43 22.61
C PRO A 36 8.74 11.33 21.57
N ALA A 37 10.04 11.14 21.35
CA ALA A 37 10.88 11.96 20.47
C ALA A 37 11.18 11.28 19.12
N GLY A 38 11.10 9.94 19.02
CA GLY A 38 11.50 9.14 17.85
C GLY A 38 10.43 8.95 16.77
N GLY A 39 9.35 9.71 16.83
CA GLY A 39 8.34 9.76 15.77
C GLY A 39 7.33 8.60 15.80
N ALA A 40 6.30 8.73 14.96
CA ALA A 40 5.25 7.71 14.85
C ALA A 40 5.80 6.41 14.24
N LYS A 41 5.43 5.26 14.81
CA LYS A 41 5.59 3.96 14.15
C LYS A 41 4.36 3.66 13.30
N TYR A 42 4.57 2.96 12.18
CA TYR A 42 3.52 2.59 11.24
C TYR A 42 3.31 1.08 11.23
N LEU A 43 2.05 0.66 11.20
CA LEU A 43 1.69 -0.75 11.09
C LEU A 43 1.77 -1.20 9.62
N LEU A 44 2.54 -2.25 9.36
CA LEU A 44 2.63 -2.89 8.05
C LEU A 44 2.24 -4.38 8.17
N ILE A 45 1.81 -4.94 7.04
CA ILE A 45 1.56 -6.38 6.87
C ILE A 45 2.52 -6.96 5.84
N ARG A 46 3.01 -8.17 6.10
CA ARG A 46 3.86 -8.92 5.18
C ARG A 46 3.00 -9.84 4.31
N ARG A 47 2.93 -9.53 3.03
CA ARG A 47 2.03 -10.21 2.09
C ARG A 47 2.35 -11.69 1.94
N SER A 48 1.32 -12.53 1.96
CA SER A 48 1.42 -13.97 1.69
C SER A 48 1.19 -14.34 0.23
N GLN A 49 0.70 -13.41 -0.61
CA GLN A 49 0.24 -13.68 -1.97
C GLN A 49 0.92 -12.78 -3.01
N GLU A 50 1.06 -13.31 -4.23
CA GLU A 50 1.56 -12.55 -5.38
C GLU A 50 0.54 -11.49 -5.88
N PRO A 51 1.01 -10.40 -6.51
CA PRO A 51 2.40 -9.98 -6.63
C PRO A 51 3.00 -9.54 -5.27
N TYR A 52 4.33 -9.56 -5.16
CA TYR A 52 5.08 -9.11 -3.99
C TYR A 52 4.86 -9.96 -2.73
N ALA A 53 4.71 -11.27 -2.90
CA ALA A 53 4.74 -12.18 -1.75
C ALA A 53 6.04 -11.97 -0.96
N GLY A 54 5.95 -11.99 0.38
CA GLY A 54 7.05 -11.78 1.30
C GLY A 54 7.49 -10.32 1.51
N HIS A 55 6.91 -9.35 0.79
CA HIS A 55 7.17 -7.92 1.00
C HIS A 55 6.21 -7.33 2.04
N TRP A 56 6.69 -6.34 2.78
CA TRP A 56 5.88 -5.45 3.59
C TRP A 56 5.00 -4.56 2.72
N ALA A 57 3.80 -4.26 3.21
CA ALA A 57 2.81 -3.42 2.56
C ALA A 57 2.00 -2.66 3.62
N LEU A 58 1.33 -1.59 3.18
CA LEU A 58 0.26 -0.97 3.93
C LEU A 58 -0.90 -1.96 4.06
N VAL A 59 -1.54 -1.93 5.22
CA VAL A 59 -2.75 -2.70 5.52
C VAL A 59 -3.90 -2.13 4.69
N GLY A 60 -4.72 -3.00 4.09
CA GLY A 60 -5.87 -2.53 3.33
C GLY A 60 -6.32 -3.48 2.24
N GLY A 61 -7.46 -3.16 1.65
CA GLY A 61 -8.09 -4.03 0.68
C GLY A 61 -9.16 -3.34 -0.15
N LYS A 62 -10.12 -4.13 -0.63
CA LYS A 62 -11.12 -3.65 -1.59
C LYS A 62 -12.25 -2.98 -0.87
N ILE A 63 -12.81 -1.95 -1.50
CA ILE A 63 -14.08 -1.38 -1.05
C ILE A 63 -15.21 -2.31 -1.52
N GLU A 64 -16.01 -2.77 -0.57
CA GLU A 64 -17.21 -3.56 -0.79
C GLU A 64 -18.41 -2.70 -1.20
N PHE A 65 -19.44 -3.34 -1.76
CA PHE A 65 -20.63 -2.63 -2.18
C PHE A 65 -21.44 -2.12 -0.99
N GLY A 66 -21.65 -0.81 -0.91
CA GLY A 66 -22.52 -0.18 0.09
C GLY A 66 -21.82 0.29 1.36
N GLU A 67 -20.51 0.05 1.50
CA GLU A 67 -19.73 0.59 2.63
C GLU A 67 -19.19 2.01 2.36
N THR A 68 -18.93 2.75 3.43
CA THR A 68 -18.20 4.02 3.36
C THR A 68 -16.69 3.78 3.35
N LEU A 69 -15.88 4.75 2.91
CA LEU A 69 -14.41 4.64 2.99
C LEU A 69 -13.90 4.38 4.41
N ALA A 70 -14.52 5.04 5.40
CA ALA A 70 -14.18 4.85 6.81
C ALA A 70 -14.48 3.41 7.26
N ALA A 71 -15.67 2.90 6.93
CA ALA A 71 -16.05 1.52 7.25
C ALA A 71 -15.15 0.49 6.56
N ALA A 72 -14.82 0.72 5.28
CA ALA A 72 -13.93 -0.14 4.50
C ALA A 72 -12.56 -0.27 5.17
N VAL A 73 -11.91 0.86 5.47
CA VAL A 73 -10.54 0.82 6.00
C VAL A 73 -10.50 0.30 7.44
N GLU A 74 -11.49 0.62 8.27
CA GLU A 74 -11.59 0.07 9.63
C GLU A 74 -11.82 -1.45 9.61
N ARG A 75 -12.65 -1.95 8.67
CA ARG A 75 -12.89 -3.39 8.45
C ARG A 75 -11.61 -4.10 8.04
N GLU A 76 -10.94 -3.63 6.98
CA GLU A 76 -9.70 -4.24 6.49
C GLU A 76 -8.62 -4.28 7.58
N VAL A 77 -8.44 -3.19 8.33
CA VAL A 77 -7.50 -3.17 9.46
C VAL A 77 -7.87 -4.20 10.53
N LYS A 78 -9.16 -4.34 10.82
CA LYS A 78 -9.63 -5.32 11.81
C LYS A 78 -9.42 -6.75 11.32
N GLU A 79 -9.71 -7.03 10.07
CA GLU A 79 -9.60 -8.36 9.44
C GLU A 79 -8.14 -8.81 9.32
N GLU A 80 -7.26 -7.94 8.83
CA GLU A 80 -5.86 -8.29 8.55
C GLU A 80 -4.98 -8.31 9.81
N THR A 81 -5.34 -7.55 10.86
CA THR A 81 -4.45 -7.31 12.01
C THR A 81 -5.07 -7.56 13.38
N GLY A 82 -6.39 -7.76 13.44
CA GLY A 82 -7.18 -7.84 14.68
C GLY A 82 -7.28 -6.52 15.46
N LEU A 83 -6.63 -5.45 15.00
CA LEU A 83 -6.54 -4.16 15.68
C LEU A 83 -7.81 -3.33 15.45
N ASP A 84 -8.42 -2.85 16.53
CA ASP A 84 -9.43 -1.81 16.41
C ASP A 84 -8.77 -0.47 16.08
N SER A 85 -9.37 0.29 15.19
CA SER A 85 -8.86 1.58 14.74
C SER A 85 -10.00 2.53 14.46
N GLN A 86 -9.67 3.82 14.40
CA GLN A 86 -10.64 4.88 14.12
C GLN A 86 -10.17 5.70 12.94
N PHE A 87 -11.03 5.83 11.93
CA PHE A 87 -10.82 6.70 10.78
C PHE A 87 -10.64 8.16 11.21
N VAL A 88 -9.64 8.82 10.63
CA VAL A 88 -9.35 10.24 10.87
C VAL A 88 -9.63 11.07 9.62
N ALA A 89 -8.99 10.73 8.50
CA ALA A 89 -9.09 11.49 7.26
C ALA A 89 -8.66 10.66 6.05
N VAL A 90 -9.11 11.05 4.86
CA VAL A 90 -8.45 10.64 3.61
C VAL A 90 -7.29 11.61 3.38
N ARG A 91 -6.07 11.07 3.21
CA ARG A 91 -4.85 11.84 2.94
C ARG A 91 -4.57 12.00 1.45
N GLY A 92 -5.10 11.13 0.61
CA GLY A 92 -5.04 11.30 -0.82
C GLY A 92 -5.66 10.14 -1.58
N VAL A 93 -5.62 10.27 -2.91
CA VAL A 93 -6.04 9.22 -3.84
C VAL A 93 -4.88 8.92 -4.77
N VAL A 94 -4.53 7.65 -4.89
CA VAL A 94 -3.47 7.17 -5.77
C VAL A 94 -4.08 6.35 -6.90
N ASN A 95 -3.86 6.78 -8.14
CA ASN A 95 -4.14 6.01 -9.33
C ASN A 95 -2.91 5.14 -9.63
N GLU A 96 -2.93 3.90 -9.12
CA GLU A 96 -1.80 2.99 -9.19
C GLU A 96 -1.93 2.04 -10.38
N ARG A 97 -0.86 1.96 -11.18
CA ARG A 97 -0.71 1.04 -12.30
C ARG A 97 0.54 0.20 -12.11
N LEU A 98 0.34 -1.12 -11.99
CA LEU A 98 1.41 -2.11 -11.92
C LEU A 98 1.51 -2.82 -13.26
N ALA A 99 2.63 -2.64 -13.97
CA ALA A 99 2.91 -3.39 -15.18
C ALA A 99 3.33 -4.84 -14.82
N PRO A 100 2.94 -5.85 -15.62
CA PRO A 100 3.39 -7.22 -15.42
C PRO A 100 4.91 -7.31 -15.63
N ALA A 101 5.60 -8.08 -14.79
CA ALA A 101 7.05 -8.29 -14.85
C ALA A 101 7.54 -9.17 -16.04
N GLY A 102 6.76 -9.27 -17.11
CA GLY A 102 7.00 -10.20 -18.23
C GLY A 102 6.48 -11.62 -17.98
N GLY A 103 6.54 -12.48 -19.00
CA GLY A 103 6.00 -13.85 -18.94
C GLY A 103 4.53 -13.91 -18.51
N ASN A 104 4.22 -14.80 -17.56
CA ASN A 104 2.87 -14.98 -17.01
C ASN A 104 2.56 -14.07 -15.81
N ALA A 105 3.42 -13.09 -15.48
CA ALA A 105 3.16 -12.17 -14.40
C ALA A 105 1.88 -11.36 -14.64
N GLN A 106 1.14 -11.09 -13.56
CA GLN A 106 -0.06 -10.28 -13.58
C GLN A 106 0.30 -8.79 -13.38
N GLY A 107 -0.33 -7.90 -14.13
CA GLY A 107 -0.36 -6.46 -13.85
C GLY A 107 -1.61 -6.06 -13.05
N GLY A 108 -1.71 -4.83 -12.57
CA GLY A 108 -2.86 -4.37 -11.79
C GLY A 108 -3.17 -2.89 -12.01
N HIS A 109 -4.44 -2.52 -11.85
CA HIS A 109 -4.86 -1.11 -11.87
C HIS A 109 -5.78 -0.85 -10.67
N PHE A 110 -5.35 0.04 -9.80
CA PHE A 110 -6.05 0.37 -8.55
C PHE A 110 -6.29 1.88 -8.43
N ILE A 111 -7.42 2.23 -7.81
CA ILE A 111 -7.69 3.57 -7.30
C ILE A 111 -7.71 3.44 -5.78
N LEU A 112 -6.62 3.88 -5.14
CA LEU A 112 -6.35 3.64 -3.73
C LEU A 112 -6.62 4.92 -2.94
N PHE A 113 -7.55 4.84 -2.00
CA PHE A 113 -7.79 5.90 -1.03
C PHE A 113 -6.85 5.66 0.15
N VAL A 114 -5.89 6.57 0.34
CA VAL A 114 -4.93 6.48 1.44
C VAL A 114 -5.54 7.18 2.65
N CYS A 115 -5.90 6.40 3.66
CA CYS A 115 -6.65 6.83 4.83
C CYS A 115 -5.74 6.88 6.06
N GLU A 116 -5.83 7.94 6.84
CA GLU A 116 -5.22 8.00 8.16
C GLU A 116 -6.17 7.41 9.19
N LEU A 117 -5.61 6.57 10.06
CA LEU A 117 -6.31 5.98 11.19
C LEU A 117 -5.54 6.18 12.48
N ARG A 118 -6.30 6.33 13.56
CA ARG A 118 -5.79 6.27 14.92
C ARG A 118 -5.92 4.83 15.42
N ALA A 119 -4.80 4.27 15.87
CA ALA A 119 -4.81 2.96 16.52
C ALA A 119 -5.65 3.01 17.82
N GLY A 120 -6.59 2.07 17.95
CA GLY A 120 -7.34 1.85 19.17
C GLY A 120 -6.52 1.11 20.24
N PRO A 121 -7.09 0.90 21.45
CA PRO A 121 -6.44 0.14 22.49
C PRO A 121 -6.25 -1.33 22.06
N GLY A 122 -5.03 -1.84 22.17
CA GLY A 122 -4.74 -3.23 21.81
C GLY A 122 -3.33 -3.43 21.24
N ARG A 123 -3.10 -4.64 20.76
CA ARG A 123 -1.92 -5.03 19.99
C ARG A 123 -2.41 -5.65 18.70
N ALA A 124 -1.88 -5.18 17.57
CA ALA A 124 -1.98 -5.90 16.31
C ALA A 124 -1.39 -7.30 16.50
N ARG A 125 -2.01 -8.30 15.87
CA ARG A 125 -1.61 -9.71 15.97
C ARG A 125 -1.49 -10.27 14.56
N GLU A 126 -0.56 -11.19 14.38
CA GLU A 126 -0.44 -11.97 13.15
C GLU A 126 -1.76 -12.70 12.87
N HIS A 127 -2.13 -12.77 11.59
CA HIS A 127 -3.33 -13.45 11.10
C HIS A 127 -2.97 -14.34 9.91
N ASP A 128 -3.93 -15.11 9.41
CA ASP A 128 -3.73 -16.04 8.27
C ASP A 128 -3.18 -15.34 7.00
N GLU A 129 -3.34 -14.02 6.89
CA GLU A 129 -2.94 -13.24 5.73
C GLU A 129 -1.49 -12.76 5.75
N GLY A 130 -0.82 -12.76 6.92
CA GLY A 130 0.58 -12.35 7.04
C GLY A 130 1.09 -12.00 8.45
N GLU A 131 2.39 -11.75 8.51
CA GLU A 131 3.08 -11.17 9.67
C GLU A 131 2.70 -9.67 9.76
N VAL A 132 2.38 -9.16 10.95
CA VAL A 132 2.08 -7.72 11.15
C VAL A 132 3.02 -7.13 12.20
N ALA A 133 3.58 -5.96 11.91
CA ALA A 133 4.55 -5.33 12.79
C ALA A 133 4.57 -3.81 12.67
N TRP A 134 5.02 -3.18 13.75
CA TRP A 134 5.15 -1.72 13.86
C TRP A 134 6.58 -1.30 13.56
N PHE A 135 6.76 -0.41 12.58
CA PHE A 135 8.07 0.04 12.15
C PHE A 135 8.22 1.55 12.24
N THR A 136 9.40 1.99 12.63
CA THR A 136 9.84 3.37 12.54
C THR A 136 10.08 3.76 11.07
N PRO A 137 10.03 5.06 10.74
CA PRO A 137 10.41 5.53 9.41
C PRO A 137 11.79 5.05 8.94
N ALA A 138 12.76 4.98 9.86
CA ALA A 138 14.12 4.52 9.55
C ALA A 138 14.18 3.03 9.18
N GLU A 139 13.44 2.17 9.88
CA GLU A 139 13.32 0.74 9.52
C GLU A 139 12.63 0.59 8.15
N ILE A 140 11.60 1.40 7.87
CA ILE A 140 10.90 1.39 6.58
C ILE A 140 11.82 1.84 5.43
N ASP A 141 12.63 2.89 5.64
CA ASP A 141 13.64 3.32 4.68
C ASP A 141 14.68 2.20 4.41
N GLN A 142 15.04 1.43 5.43
CA GLN A 142 15.92 0.27 5.29
C GLN A 142 15.26 -0.85 4.47
N PHE A 143 13.98 -1.17 4.70
CA PHE A 143 13.27 -2.16 3.89
C PHE A 143 13.21 -1.77 2.42
N TYR A 144 13.05 -0.48 2.11
CA TYR A 144 13.08 -0.01 0.73
C TYR A 144 14.44 -0.28 0.07
N GLN A 145 15.54 0.03 0.75
CA GLN A 145 16.90 -0.26 0.27
C GLN A 145 17.14 -1.76 0.06
N GLN A 146 16.56 -2.59 0.92
CA GLN A 146 16.66 -4.05 0.87
C GLN A 146 15.65 -4.71 -0.07
N LYS A 147 14.79 -3.93 -0.75
CA LYS A 147 13.70 -4.42 -1.61
C LYS A 147 12.75 -5.37 -0.85
N GLN A 148 12.40 -5.02 0.38
CA GLN A 148 11.53 -5.82 1.26
C GLN A 148 10.17 -5.17 1.53
N ILE A 149 9.87 -4.03 0.94
CA ILE A 149 8.58 -3.33 1.02
C ILE A 149 8.07 -3.06 -0.39
N ILE A 150 6.74 -3.08 -0.59
CA ILE A 150 6.12 -2.67 -1.84
C ILE A 150 6.55 -1.23 -2.16
N PRO A 151 7.15 -0.98 -3.33
CA PRO A 151 7.75 0.32 -3.53
C PRO A 151 6.75 1.48 -3.69
N SER A 152 5.53 1.25 -4.18
CA SER A 152 4.47 2.27 -4.16
C SER A 152 4.00 2.58 -2.75
N ASP A 153 3.79 1.57 -1.90
CA ASP A 153 3.45 1.74 -0.49
C ASP A 153 4.51 2.55 0.27
N TYR A 154 5.79 2.30 0.00
CA TYR A 154 6.88 3.13 0.51
C TYR A 154 6.75 4.60 0.08
N ALA A 155 6.48 4.85 -1.20
CA ALA A 155 6.30 6.21 -1.71
C ALA A 155 5.08 6.90 -1.07
N MET A 156 3.98 6.16 -0.84
CA MET A 156 2.79 6.65 -0.14
C MET A 156 3.10 7.00 1.31
N LEU A 157 3.83 6.17 2.06
CA LEU A 157 4.26 6.46 3.43
C LEU A 157 5.10 7.75 3.50
N ARG A 158 6.11 7.87 2.63
CA ARG A 158 6.95 9.07 2.54
C ARG A 158 6.12 10.32 2.25
N HIS A 159 5.19 10.24 1.30
CA HIS A 159 4.42 11.38 0.83
C HIS A 159 3.31 11.81 1.81
N PHE A 160 2.49 10.87 2.26
CA PHE A 160 1.29 11.17 3.05
C PHE A 160 1.54 11.16 4.56
N ALA A 161 2.48 10.35 5.04
CA ALA A 161 2.72 10.19 6.47
C ALA A 161 3.89 11.04 6.97
N TYR A 162 5.04 11.02 6.29
CA TYR A 162 6.26 11.65 6.82
C TYR A 162 6.37 13.13 6.49
N ASN A 163 5.88 13.53 5.31
CA ASN A 163 5.98 14.91 4.83
C ASN A 163 4.77 15.78 5.22
N HIS A 164 3.79 15.23 5.95
CA HIS A 164 2.54 15.91 6.35
C HIS A 164 1.92 16.74 5.21
N SER A 165 1.79 16.15 4.03
CA SER A 165 1.20 16.80 2.86
C SER A 165 -0.27 17.12 3.08
N SER A 166 -0.75 18.18 2.44
CA SER A 166 -2.18 18.39 2.22
C SER A 166 -2.75 17.26 1.37
N PHE A 167 -4.07 17.10 1.41
CA PHE A 167 -4.76 16.16 0.52
C PHE A 167 -4.28 16.32 -0.93
N SER A 168 -3.92 15.22 -1.59
CA SER A 168 -3.38 15.23 -2.94
C SER A 168 -3.85 14.02 -3.78
N PHE A 169 -3.86 14.21 -5.09
CA PHE A 169 -4.07 13.16 -6.09
C PHE A 169 -2.73 12.78 -6.71
N VAL A 170 -2.45 11.48 -6.81
CA VAL A 170 -1.17 10.97 -7.27
C VAL A 170 -1.35 9.95 -8.37
N GLU A 171 -0.51 10.02 -9.39
CA GLU A 171 -0.28 8.94 -10.36
C GLU A 171 0.91 8.11 -9.91
N ALA A 172 0.67 6.81 -9.67
CA ALA A 172 1.72 5.87 -9.33
C ALA A 172 1.87 4.83 -10.46
N GLU A 173 3.05 4.75 -11.05
CA GLU A 173 3.37 3.84 -12.14
C GLU A 173 4.54 2.94 -11.74
N MET A 174 4.29 1.64 -11.62
CA MET A 174 5.30 0.64 -11.29
C MET A 174 5.61 -0.21 -12.52
N THR A 175 6.88 -0.24 -12.92
CA THR A 175 7.36 -1.01 -14.08
C THR A 175 8.58 -1.85 -13.73
N PHE A 176 8.70 -3.02 -14.36
CA PHE A 176 9.88 -3.88 -14.27
C PHE A 176 10.74 -3.66 -15.52
N SER A 177 12.01 -3.31 -15.36
CA SER A 177 12.95 -3.23 -16.48
C SER A 177 13.52 -4.61 -16.80
N ALA A 178 13.29 -5.10 -18.03
CA ALA A 178 13.84 -6.37 -18.53
C ALA A 178 15.28 -6.27 -19.08
N VAL A 179 15.92 -5.08 -19.04
CA VAL A 179 17.13 -4.78 -19.83
C VAL A 179 18.45 -5.04 -19.07
N THR A 180 18.39 -5.31 -17.78
CA THR A 180 19.59 -5.63 -16.99
C THR A 180 19.34 -6.85 -16.14
N THR A 181 20.36 -7.69 -15.96
CA THR A 181 20.43 -8.87 -15.06
C THR A 181 20.17 -8.56 -13.57
N HIS A 182 19.67 -7.36 -13.28
CA HIS A 182 19.25 -6.87 -11.98
C HIS A 182 17.84 -6.31 -12.16
N ASP A 183 16.87 -6.95 -11.51
CA ASP A 183 15.47 -6.53 -11.42
C ASP A 183 15.39 -5.11 -10.85
N ASN A 184 15.40 -4.12 -11.76
CA ASN A 184 15.25 -2.72 -11.42
C ASN A 184 13.79 -2.35 -11.63
N LEU A 185 13.06 -2.32 -10.52
CA LEU A 185 11.74 -1.73 -10.46
C LEU A 185 11.88 -0.22 -10.59
N LEU A 186 11.17 0.37 -11.54
CA LEU A 186 11.04 1.82 -11.69
C LEU A 186 9.66 2.24 -11.22
N ILE A 187 9.61 3.23 -10.34
CA ILE A 187 8.38 3.85 -9.85
C ILE A 187 8.37 5.29 -10.34
N ARG A 188 7.27 5.71 -10.96
CA ARG A 188 6.94 7.14 -11.10
C ARG A 188 5.82 7.44 -10.12
N PHE A 189 5.94 8.53 -9.37
CA PHE A 189 5.02 8.91 -8.32
C PHE A 189 4.85 10.42 -8.39
N ASP A 190 3.84 10.84 -9.15
CA ASP A 190 3.66 12.23 -9.58
C ASP A 190 2.35 12.79 -9.02
N GLU A 191 2.43 13.89 -8.28
CA GLU A 191 1.24 14.62 -7.81
C GLU A 191 0.60 15.38 -8.97
N ILE A 192 -0.71 15.22 -9.16
CA ILE A 192 -1.48 15.96 -10.17
C ILE A 192 -2.16 17.16 -9.52
N ARG A 193 -2.06 18.33 -10.16
CA ARG A 193 -2.71 19.57 -9.75
C ARG A 193 -3.93 19.89 -10.59
#